data_AF-A0A8D8L5Q0-F1
#
_entry.id   AF-A0A8D8L5Q0-F1
#
_cell.length_a   1.000
_cell.length_b   1.000
_cell.length_c   1.000
_cell.angle_alpha   90.00
_cell.angle_beta   90.00
_cell.angle_gamma   90.00
#
_symmetry.space_group_name_H-M   'P 1'
#
loop_
_entity.id
_entity.type
_entity.pdbx_description
1 polymer ?
#
loop_
_entity_poly.entity_id
_entity_poly.type
_entity_poly.pdbx_seq_one_letter_code
_entity_poly.pdbx_strand_id
1 'polypeptide(L)'
;VNRKHDIYVCMISYAHNVAAQGKYIAIVSTTVETNDPEKEIKPALDLLEPVEQKFVSISDLYSPTDVGSDSQIFISRSYDATTHFETTCDDIKDIYKRMTGTEFDFAEMERKKNDIFGDAADQ
;
A
#
# COMPACT_ATOMS: atom_id res chain seq x y z
N VAL A 1 -24.62 3.89 -1.37
CA VAL A 1 -23.77 4.36 -2.48
C VAL A 1 -23.79 3.25 -3.53
N ASN A 2 -24.39 3.45 -4.71
CA ASN A 2 -24.59 2.39 -5.71
C ASN A 2 -23.30 2.19 -6.54
N ARG A 3 -22.26 1.65 -5.90
CA ARG A 3 -20.90 1.46 -6.47
C ARG A 3 -20.51 0.00 -6.47
N LYS A 4 -19.50 -0.35 -7.26
CA LYS A 4 -18.89 -1.69 -7.29
C LYS A 4 -17.63 -1.79 -6.44
N HIS A 5 -16.97 -0.68 -6.18
CA HIS A 5 -15.74 -0.59 -5.39
C HIS A 5 -15.96 0.28 -4.15
N ASP A 6 -15.36 -0.19 -3.06
CA ASP A 6 -15.39 0.47 -1.76
C ASP A 6 -14.65 1.81 -1.81
N ILE A 7 -14.97 2.67 -0.84
CA ILE A 7 -14.26 3.92 -0.58
C ILE A 7 -13.57 3.76 0.76
N TYR A 8 -12.25 3.93 0.76
CA TYR A 8 -11.43 3.86 1.96
C TYR A 8 -11.10 5.25 2.47
N VAL A 9 -11.04 5.40 3.79
CA VAL A 9 -10.58 6.62 4.46
C VAL A 9 -9.53 6.24 5.48
N CYS A 10 -8.28 6.64 5.24
CA CYS A 10 -7.20 6.51 6.21
C CYS A 10 -6.93 7.89 6.84
N MET A 11 -7.02 7.97 8.17
CA MET A 11 -6.78 9.21 8.90
C MET A 11 -5.57 9.06 9.81
N ILE A 12 -4.62 9.96 9.66
CA ILE A 12 -3.42 10.10 10.48
C ILE A 12 -3.24 11.57 10.87
N SER A 13 -2.38 11.83 11.85
CA SER A 13 -2.28 13.17 12.44
C SER A 13 -0.87 13.46 12.96
N TYR A 14 -0.72 14.60 13.62
CA TYR A 14 0.48 14.96 14.38
C TYR A 14 0.97 13.84 15.32
N ALA A 15 0.10 12.96 15.81
CA ALA A 15 0.50 11.82 16.67
C ALA A 15 1.43 10.83 15.95
N HIS A 16 1.42 10.81 14.62
CA HIS A 16 2.30 9.99 13.78
C HIS A 16 3.47 10.81 13.18
N ASN A 17 3.67 12.05 13.62
CA ASN A 17 4.71 12.96 13.13
C ASN A 17 4.63 13.29 11.62
N VAL A 18 3.44 13.21 11.03
CA VAL A 18 3.21 13.50 9.59
C VAL A 18 2.56 14.87 9.34
N ALA A 19 2.11 15.55 10.40
CA ALA A 19 1.44 16.85 10.33
C ALA A 19 1.84 17.74 11.51
N ALA A 20 1.69 19.06 11.36
CA ALA A 20 1.91 20.01 12.44
C ALA A 20 0.92 19.78 13.61
N GLN A 21 1.28 20.23 14.81
CA GLN A 21 0.47 20.05 16.03
C GLN A 21 -0.99 20.48 15.81
N GLY A 22 -1.92 19.58 16.14
CA GLY A 22 -3.37 19.82 16.00
C GLY A 22 -3.92 19.64 14.58
N LYS A 23 -3.09 19.24 13.60
CA LYS A 23 -3.52 18.97 12.22
C LYS A 23 -3.68 17.47 11.95
N TYR A 24 -4.57 17.17 11.00
CA TYR A 24 -4.95 15.83 10.59
C TYR A 24 -4.87 15.72 9.06
N ILE A 25 -4.51 14.54 8.58
CA ILE A 25 -4.48 14.20 7.16
C ILE A 25 -5.44 13.03 6.99
N ALA A 26 -6.52 13.25 6.23
CA ALA A 26 -7.45 12.21 5.81
C ALA A 26 -7.24 11.93 4.32
N ILE A 27 -6.88 10.70 3.99
CA ILE A 27 -6.68 10.22 2.63
C ILE A 27 -7.89 9.40 2.25
N VAL A 28 -8.59 9.82 1.20
CA VAL A 28 -9.76 9.12 0.65
C VAL A 28 -9.39 8.50 -0.68
N SER A 29 -9.62 7.20 -0.85
CA SER A 29 -9.26 6.45 -2.05
C SER A 29 -10.37 5.49 -2.48
N THR A 30 -10.52 5.31 -3.79
CA THR A 30 -11.43 4.33 -4.41
C THR A 30 -10.99 4.06 -5.85
N THR A 31 -11.47 2.97 -6.45
CA THR A 31 -11.30 2.71 -7.88
C THR A 31 -12.31 3.54 -8.67
N VAL A 32 -11.85 4.23 -9.71
CA VAL A 32 -12.69 5.09 -10.56
C VAL A 32 -13.70 4.25 -11.35
N GLU A 33 -14.97 4.65 -11.31
CA GLU A 33 -16.07 3.97 -12.03
C GLU A 33 -16.76 4.85 -13.08
N THR A 34 -16.54 6.17 -13.03
CA THR A 34 -17.25 7.16 -13.82
C THR A 34 -16.29 8.21 -14.40
N ASN A 35 -16.81 9.09 -15.26
CA ASN A 35 -16.06 10.22 -15.80
C ASN A 35 -15.97 11.42 -14.83
N ASP A 36 -16.53 11.30 -13.61
CA ASP A 36 -16.51 12.34 -12.57
C ASP A 36 -16.00 11.75 -11.23
N PRO A 37 -14.68 11.48 -11.11
CA PRO A 37 -14.12 10.73 -9.98
C PRO A 37 -14.28 11.43 -8.63
N GLU A 38 -14.24 12.77 -8.60
CA GLU A 38 -14.38 13.52 -7.34
C GLU A 38 -15.79 13.38 -6.74
N LYS A 39 -16.81 13.19 -7.59
CA LYS A 39 -18.17 12.97 -7.12
C LYS A 39 -18.35 11.59 -6.48
N GLU A 40 -17.54 10.61 -6.88
CA GLU A 40 -17.58 9.25 -6.33
C GLU A 40 -17.19 9.24 -4.85
N ILE A 41 -16.24 10.07 -4.45
CA ILE A 41 -15.73 10.18 -3.07
C ILE A 41 -16.52 11.17 -2.20
N LYS A 42 -17.50 11.88 -2.75
CA LYS A 42 -18.31 12.87 -2.02
C LYS A 42 -18.89 12.32 -0.70
N PRO A 43 -19.46 11.10 -0.63
CA PRO A 43 -19.99 10.58 0.63
C PRO A 43 -18.96 10.50 1.76
N ALA A 44 -17.68 10.29 1.45
CA ALA A 44 -16.61 10.31 2.43
C ALA A 44 -16.17 11.74 2.78
N LEU A 45 -16.08 12.63 1.78
CA LEU A 45 -15.74 14.04 2.01
C LEU A 45 -16.76 14.75 2.91
N ASP A 46 -18.05 14.46 2.74
CA ASP A 46 -19.13 15.03 3.56
C ASP A 46 -18.97 14.68 5.06
N LEU A 47 -18.30 13.57 5.38
CA LEU A 47 -18.01 13.16 6.78
C LEU A 47 -16.81 13.89 7.37
N LEU A 48 -15.98 14.52 6.53
CA LEU A 48 -14.71 15.15 6.91
C LEU A 48 -14.80 16.68 7.00
N GLU A 49 -15.96 17.27 6.71
CA GLU A 49 -16.13 18.71 6.79
C GLU A 49 -16.02 19.24 8.24
N PRO A 50 -15.36 20.40 8.45
CA PRO A 50 -14.74 21.28 7.46
C PRO A 50 -13.32 20.83 7.03
N VAL A 51 -13.06 20.85 5.72
CA VAL A 51 -11.74 20.55 5.15
C VAL A 51 -10.98 21.86 4.88
N GLU A 52 -9.78 22.01 5.46
CA GLU A 52 -8.95 23.21 5.24
C GLU A 52 -8.39 23.31 3.82
N GLN A 53 -7.91 22.19 3.27
CA GLN A 53 -7.37 22.11 1.91
C GLN A 53 -7.53 20.70 1.35
N LYS A 54 -7.82 20.62 0.04
CA LYS A 54 -7.98 19.35 -0.69
C LYS A 54 -6.95 19.25 -1.82
N PHE A 55 -6.29 18.11 -1.92
CA PHE A 55 -5.40 17.76 -3.04
C PHE A 55 -5.93 16.50 -3.72
N VAL A 56 -6.14 16.56 -5.03
CA VAL A 56 -6.76 15.48 -5.80
C VAL A 56 -5.73 14.91 -6.79
N SER A 57 -5.59 13.60 -6.81
CA SER A 57 -4.74 12.87 -7.75
C SER A 57 -5.49 11.65 -8.28
N ILE A 58 -5.36 11.39 -9.57
CA ILE A 58 -5.89 10.22 -10.25
C ILE A 58 -4.70 9.51 -10.89
N SER A 59 -4.60 8.19 -10.69
CA SER A 59 -3.47 7.40 -11.14
C SER A 59 -3.96 6.17 -11.90
N ASP A 60 -3.36 5.91 -13.05
CA ASP A 60 -3.57 4.65 -13.78
C ASP A 60 -2.88 3.49 -13.06
N LEU A 61 -3.55 2.33 -13.01
CA LEU A 61 -3.01 1.11 -12.40
C LEU A 61 -2.53 0.15 -13.48
N TYR A 62 -1.29 -0.31 -13.35
CA TYR A 62 -0.64 -1.22 -14.30
C TYR A 62 -0.35 -2.57 -13.65
N SER A 63 -0.29 -3.60 -14.50
CA SER A 63 0.12 -4.95 -14.14
C SER A 63 1.11 -5.49 -15.17
N PRO A 64 2.02 -6.39 -14.77
CA PRO A 64 2.97 -7.00 -15.70
C PRO A 64 2.24 -7.83 -16.75
N THR A 65 2.62 -7.66 -18.02
CA THR A 65 2.18 -8.53 -19.12
C THR A 65 3.07 -9.77 -19.27
N ASP A 66 4.25 -9.75 -18.66
CA ASP A 66 5.22 -10.84 -18.60
C ASP A 66 5.53 -11.17 -17.15
N VAL A 67 5.45 -12.45 -16.79
CA VAL A 67 5.70 -12.96 -15.44
C VAL A 67 7.20 -13.08 -15.13
N GLY A 68 8.08 -12.91 -16.11
CA GLY A 68 9.52 -12.81 -15.88
C GLY A 68 10.27 -14.15 -15.83
N SER A 69 9.58 -15.28 -15.98
CA SER A 69 10.22 -16.61 -15.91
C SER A 69 11.28 -16.81 -17.00
N ASP A 70 11.01 -16.38 -18.23
CA ASP A 70 11.96 -16.48 -19.35
C ASP A 70 12.81 -15.22 -19.49
N SER A 71 12.19 -14.04 -19.38
CA SER A 71 12.88 -12.75 -19.57
C SER A 71 13.79 -12.37 -18.40
N GLN A 72 13.58 -12.97 -17.22
CA GLN A 72 14.25 -12.64 -15.96
C GLN A 72 14.05 -11.17 -15.55
N ILE A 73 12.94 -10.56 -16.00
CA ILE A 73 12.51 -9.21 -15.62
C ILE A 73 11.23 -9.33 -14.79
N PHE A 74 11.29 -9.01 -13.51
CA PHE A 74 10.18 -9.18 -12.57
C PHE A 74 9.60 -7.84 -12.17
N ILE A 75 8.45 -7.49 -12.76
CA ILE A 75 7.77 -6.20 -12.55
C ILE A 75 6.65 -6.39 -11.52
N SER A 76 6.49 -5.38 -10.64
CA SER A 76 5.42 -5.31 -9.65
C SER A 76 4.12 -4.75 -10.23
N ARG A 77 3.02 -4.95 -9.51
CA ARG A 77 1.73 -4.29 -9.79
C ARG A 77 1.74 -2.87 -9.21
N SER A 78 0.93 -1.98 -9.75
CA SER A 78 0.66 -0.68 -9.12
C SER A 78 -0.09 -0.85 -7.79
N TYR A 79 0.13 0.03 -6.83
CA TYR A 79 -0.66 0.07 -5.59
C TYR A 79 -2.13 0.33 -5.90
N ASP A 80 -3.01 -0.53 -5.39
CA ASP A 80 -4.45 -0.36 -5.52
C ASP A 80 -4.98 0.71 -4.55
N ALA A 81 -6.31 0.89 -4.54
CA ALA A 81 -6.96 1.92 -3.73
C ALA A 81 -7.08 1.55 -2.23
N THR A 82 -6.70 0.34 -1.82
CA THR A 82 -6.84 -0.11 -0.43
C THR A 82 -5.89 0.66 0.49
N THR A 83 -6.28 0.82 1.76
CA THR A 83 -5.47 1.55 2.75
C THR A 83 -4.68 0.62 3.68
N HIS A 84 -4.53 -0.65 3.29
CA HIS A 84 -3.75 -1.65 4.01
C HIS A 84 -2.86 -2.41 3.01
N PHE A 85 -1.86 -3.12 3.52
CA PHE A 85 -0.79 -3.68 2.69
C PHE A 85 -1.03 -5.13 2.23
N GLU A 86 -2.25 -5.65 2.31
CA GLU A 86 -2.48 -7.08 2.05
C GLU A 86 -2.17 -7.45 0.60
N THR A 87 -2.76 -6.74 -0.37
CA THR A 87 -2.53 -6.95 -1.80
C THR A 87 -1.09 -6.65 -2.22
N THR A 88 -0.46 -5.68 -1.55
CA THR A 88 0.97 -5.38 -1.72
C THR A 88 1.84 -6.55 -1.24
N CYS A 89 1.54 -7.13 -0.07
CA CYS A 89 2.26 -8.28 0.46
C CYS A 89 2.11 -9.50 -0.45
N ASP A 90 0.93 -9.69 -1.05
CA ASP A 90 0.72 -10.77 -2.01
C ASP A 90 1.53 -10.57 -3.30
N ASP A 91 1.65 -9.33 -3.80
CA ASP A 91 2.51 -9.02 -4.94
C ASP A 91 4.00 -9.26 -4.63
N ILE A 92 4.45 -8.91 -3.42
CA ILE A 92 5.82 -9.18 -2.95
C ILE A 92 6.11 -10.69 -2.94
N LYS A 93 5.21 -11.50 -2.37
CA LYS A 93 5.35 -12.97 -2.33
C LYS A 93 5.34 -13.58 -3.73
N ASP A 94 4.47 -13.10 -4.61
CA ASP A 94 4.38 -13.54 -5.99
C ASP A 94 5.69 -13.25 -6.75
N ILE A 95 6.20 -12.02 -6.65
CA ILE A 95 7.49 -11.64 -7.25
C ILE A 95 8.62 -12.53 -6.72
N TYR A 96 8.70 -12.69 -5.40
CA TYR A 96 9.72 -13.54 -4.77
C TYR A 96 9.69 -14.95 -5.35
N LYS A 97 8.52 -15.58 -5.39
CA LYS A 97 8.34 -16.94 -5.93
C LYS A 97 8.73 -17.03 -7.40
N ARG A 98 8.39 -16.04 -8.22
CA ARG A 98 8.77 -15.99 -9.64
C ARG A 98 10.29 -15.87 -9.82
N MET A 99 10.97 -15.15 -8.92
CA MET A 99 12.42 -14.96 -8.94
C MET A 99 13.20 -16.19 -8.44
N THR A 100 12.78 -16.77 -7.32
CA THR A 100 13.54 -17.82 -6.62
C THR A 100 13.11 -19.24 -7.00
N GLY A 101 11.89 -19.38 -7.52
CA GLY A 101 11.26 -20.68 -7.79
C GLY A 101 10.68 -21.36 -6.54
N THR A 102 10.73 -20.72 -5.37
CA THR A 102 10.25 -21.29 -4.10
C THR A 102 9.26 -20.35 -3.40
N GLU A 103 8.36 -20.92 -2.60
CA GLU A 103 7.48 -20.13 -1.74
C GLU A 103 8.30 -19.32 -0.72
N PHE A 104 7.79 -18.15 -0.34
CA PHE A 104 8.40 -17.35 0.71
C PHE A 104 8.19 -18.00 2.09
N ASP A 105 9.28 -18.33 2.78
CA ASP A 105 9.24 -18.87 4.14
C ASP A 105 9.55 -17.76 5.16
N PHE A 106 8.54 -17.38 5.94
CA PHE A 106 8.69 -16.38 7.01
C PHE A 106 9.65 -16.84 8.12
N ALA A 107 9.86 -18.14 8.31
CA ALA A 107 10.81 -18.65 9.29
C ALA A 107 12.26 -18.30 8.93
N GLU A 108 12.56 -18.04 7.65
CA GLU A 108 13.88 -17.56 7.24
C GLU A 108 14.15 -16.12 7.66
N MET A 109 13.11 -15.34 7.97
CA MET A 109 13.25 -13.98 8.51
C MET A 109 13.45 -13.96 10.04
N GLU A 110 13.23 -15.07 10.74
CA GLU A 110 13.49 -15.14 12.17
C GLU A 110 15.00 -15.02 12.42
N ARG A 111 15.40 -13.96 13.13
CA ARG A 111 16.79 -13.74 13.54
C ARG A 111 17.32 -14.98 14.27
N LYS A 112 18.32 -15.64 13.68
CA LYS A 112 19.07 -16.71 14.35
C LYS A 112 20.23 -16.08 15.11
N LYS A 113 20.67 -16.70 16.21
CA LYS A 113 21.83 -16.23 17.00
C LYS A 113 23.09 -16.01 16.14
N ASN A 114 23.21 -16.73 15.02
CA ASN A 114 24.34 -16.62 14.08
C ASN A 114 24.28 -15.38 13.17
N ASP A 115 23.17 -14.64 13.16
CA ASP A 115 23.00 -13.40 12.38
C ASP A 115 23.51 -12.16 13.15
N ILE A 116 24.02 -12.36 14.38
CA ILE A 116 24.59 -11.30 15.23
C ILE A 116 26.11 -11.29 15.04
N PHE A 117 26.61 -10.39 14.18
CA PHE A 117 28.01 -10.00 14.23
C PHE A 117 28.22 -9.06 15.43
N GLY A 118 28.75 -9.58 16.55
CA GLY A 118 29.17 -8.75 17.68
C GLY A 118 29.14 -9.35 19.08
N ASP A 119 28.38 -10.44 19.33
CA ASP A 119 28.22 -11.01 20.69
C ASP A 119 29.32 -12.01 21.09
N ALA A 120 30.57 -11.73 20.68
CA ALA A 120 31.76 -12.42 21.20
C ALA A 120 32.56 -11.47 22.10
N ALA A 121 31.88 -10.87 23.07
CA ALA A 121 32.52 -10.22 24.20
C ALA A 121 31.70 -10.56 25.43
N ASP A 122 32.07 -11.66 26.09
CA ASP A 122 32.04 -11.88 27.53
C ASP A 122 32.32 -13.38 27.80
N GLN A 123 33.62 -13.70 27.91
CA GLN A 123 34.12 -14.80 28.72
C GLN A 123 34.86 -14.21 29.92
#